data_AF-A0A5U3G7D5-F1
#
_entry.id   AF-A0A5U3G7D5-F1
#
_cell.length_a   1.000
_cell.length_b   1.000
_cell.length_c   1.000
_cell.angle_alpha   90.00
_cell.angle_beta   90.00
_cell.angle_gamma   90.00
#
_symmetry.space_group_name_H-M   'P 1'
#
loop_
_entity.id
_entity.type
_entity.pdbx_description
1 polymer ?
#
loop_
_entity_poly.entity_id
_entity_poly.type
_entity_poly.pdbx_seq_one_letter_code
_entity_poly.pdbx_strand_id
1 'polypeptide(L)'
;MLIKVRSLDENGNTSLYHQLEINGEAFSDFVKSREKETKEKGAEWAMGGITVFAKEILKLVKNQGSERDIEMEFTNLTMMAWLIDSIWGGISYKKLLKCDFDFVVHPDGTVIYNREEK
;
A
#
# COMPACT_ATOMS: atom_id res chain seq x y z
N MET A 1 9.54 1.31 -9.69
CA MET A 1 8.59 2.13 -8.90
C MET A 1 8.96 1.95 -7.45
N LEU A 2 9.11 3.04 -6.72
CA LEU A 2 9.50 3.03 -5.32
C LEU A 2 8.26 3.08 -4.43
N ILE A 3 8.22 2.17 -3.46
CA ILE A 3 7.28 2.16 -2.36
C ILE A 3 8.08 2.47 -1.11
N LYS A 4 7.79 3.58 -0.46
CA LYS A 4 8.33 3.95 0.84
C LYS A 4 7.25 3.66 1.88
N VAL A 5 7.60 2.95 2.94
CA VAL A 5 6.68 2.73 4.06
C VAL A 5 7.37 3.08 5.36
N ARG A 6 6.73 3.94 6.14
CA ARG A 6 7.09 4.17 7.53
C ARG A 6 5.96 3.79 8.46
N SER A 7 6.24 3.01 9.49
CA SER A 7 5.29 2.81 10.59
C SER A 7 5.68 3.66 11.79
N LEU A 8 4.67 4.11 12.52
CA LEU A 8 4.85 4.86 13.76
C LEU A 8 4.57 3.96 14.97
N ASP A 9 5.24 4.23 16.09
CA ASP A 9 4.90 3.70 17.41
C ASP A 9 3.81 4.56 18.10
N GLU A 10 3.38 4.15 19.29
CA GLU A 10 2.35 4.87 20.08
C GLU A 10 2.76 6.31 20.45
N ASN A 11 4.05 6.62 20.41
CA ASN A 11 4.59 7.96 20.69
C ASN A 11 4.75 8.80 19.41
N GLY A 12 4.41 8.26 18.24
CA GLY A 12 4.58 8.91 16.94
C GLY A 12 6.01 8.84 16.38
N ASN A 13 6.91 8.06 16.99
CA ASN A 13 8.26 7.83 16.46
C ASN A 13 8.24 6.76 15.38
N THR A 14 9.16 6.83 14.44
CA THR A 14 9.29 5.80 13.40
C THR A 14 9.78 4.48 13.98
N SER A 15 8.95 3.44 13.89
CA SER A 15 9.26 2.07 14.31
C SER A 15 9.79 1.20 13.17
N LEU A 16 9.46 1.55 11.93
CA LEU A 16 9.99 0.95 10.70
C LEU A 16 10.14 2.04 9.66
N TYR A 17 11.22 1.99 8.90
CA TYR A 17 11.34 2.66 7.62
C TYR A 17 11.91 1.68 6.61
N HIS A 18 11.18 1.45 5.52
CA HIS A 18 11.61 0.56 4.45
C HIS A 18 11.30 1.15 3.08
N GLN A 19 12.11 0.76 2.11
CA GLN A 19 11.96 1.15 0.72
C GLN A 19 12.04 -0.10 -0.15
N LEU A 20 11.04 -0.27 -1.01
CA LEU A 20 10.94 -1.39 -1.93
C LEU A 20 10.82 -0.85 -3.36
N GLU A 21 11.76 -1.24 -4.21
CA GLU A 21 11.67 -0.98 -5.64
C GLU A 21 11.04 -2.17 -6.37
N ILE A 22 9.95 -1.92 -7.09
CA ILE A 22 9.23 -2.93 -7.87
C ILE A 22 9.21 -2.59 -9.36
N ASN A 23 9.02 -3.61 -10.20
CA ASN A 23 8.66 -3.40 -11.60
C ASN A 23 7.23 -2.86 -11.69
N GLY A 24 7.10 -1.57 -12.02
CA GLY A 24 5.81 -0.89 -12.05
C GLY A 24 4.85 -1.42 -13.12
N GLU A 25 5.35 -1.85 -14.28
CA GLU A 25 4.51 -2.39 -15.36
C GLU A 25 3.90 -3.74 -14.97
N ALA A 26 4.73 -4.67 -14.50
CA ALA A 26 4.29 -5.97 -14.02
C ALA A 26 3.30 -5.82 -12.85
N PHE A 27 3.57 -4.87 -11.94
CA PHE A 27 2.66 -4.56 -10.84
C PHE A 27 1.34 -3.98 -11.33
N SER A 28 1.36 -3.02 -12.27
CA SER A 28 0.15 -2.46 -12.88
C SER A 28 -0.74 -3.56 -13.49
N ASP A 29 -0.16 -4.53 -14.19
CA ASP A 29 -0.94 -5.62 -14.80
C ASP A 29 -1.53 -6.56 -13.73
N PHE A 30 -0.80 -6.84 -12.65
CA PHE A 30 -1.33 -7.54 -11.49
C PHE A 30 -2.50 -6.78 -10.86
N VAL A 31 -2.36 -5.47 -10.62
CA VAL A 31 -3.43 -4.64 -10.04
C VAL A 31 -4.67 -4.62 -10.95
N LYS A 32 -4.51 -4.48 -12.27
CA LYS A 32 -5.64 -4.53 -13.23
C LYS A 32 -6.43 -5.83 -13.14
N SER A 33 -5.74 -6.96 -12.93
CA SER A 33 -6.39 -8.26 -12.80
C SER A 33 -7.35 -8.34 -11.60
N ARG A 34 -7.17 -7.48 -10.60
CA ARG A 34 -7.99 -7.41 -9.38
C ARG A 34 -9.13 -6.39 -9.45
N GLU A 35 -9.19 -5.56 -10.49
CA GLU A 35 -10.19 -4.49 -10.58
C GLU A 35 -11.62 -5.00 -10.53
N LYS A 36 -11.93 -6.06 -11.29
CA LYS A 36 -13.30 -6.57 -11.39
C LYS A 36 -13.80 -7.03 -10.02
N GLU A 37 -13.04 -7.89 -9.36
CA GLU A 37 -13.35 -8.38 -8.00
C GLU A 37 -13.49 -7.22 -7.01
N THR A 38 -12.60 -6.23 -7.10
CA THR A 38 -12.61 -5.07 -6.20
C THR A 38 -13.84 -4.18 -6.41
N LYS A 39 -14.25 -3.97 -7.67
CA LYS A 39 -15.50 -3.26 -8.01
C LYS A 39 -16.73 -4.01 -7.48
N GLU A 40 -16.76 -5.33 -7.60
CA GLU A 40 -17.86 -6.18 -7.12
C GLU A 40 -18.00 -6.13 -5.59
N LYS A 41 -16.87 -6.10 -4.86
CA LYS A 41 -16.89 -6.00 -3.38
C LYS A 41 -17.15 -4.59 -2.85
N GLY A 42 -16.89 -3.56 -3.66
CA GLY A 42 -17.20 -2.17 -3.35
C GLY A 42 -16.13 -1.42 -2.56
N ALA A 43 -16.34 -0.10 -2.44
CA ALA A 43 -15.35 0.84 -1.89
C ALA A 43 -15.03 0.60 -0.42
N GLU A 44 -16.04 0.28 0.40
CA GLU A 44 -15.84 0.02 1.83
C GLU A 44 -14.94 -1.19 2.07
N TRP A 45 -15.15 -2.27 1.31
CA TRP A 45 -14.28 -3.43 1.36
C TRP A 45 -12.85 -3.09 0.94
N ALA A 46 -12.68 -2.30 -0.12
CA ALA A 46 -11.37 -1.90 -0.60
C ALA A 46 -10.61 -1.04 0.42
N MET A 47 -11.28 -0.03 1.00
CA MET A 47 -10.71 0.82 2.05
C MET A 47 -10.37 0.01 3.31
N GLY A 48 -11.22 -0.97 3.68
CA GLY A 48 -10.91 -1.91 4.77
C GLY A 48 -9.64 -2.72 4.50
N GLY A 49 -9.38 -3.09 3.25
CA GLY A 49 -8.16 -3.79 2.83
C GLY A 49 -6.87 -3.01 3.12
N ILE A 50 -6.87 -1.68 2.97
CA ILE A 50 -5.72 -0.84 3.37
C ILE A 50 -5.40 -1.05 4.85
N THR A 51 -6.42 -0.94 5.71
CA THR A 51 -6.24 -1.08 7.17
C THR A 51 -5.83 -2.50 7.56
N VAL A 52 -6.32 -3.52 6.87
CA VAL A 52 -5.93 -4.92 7.10
C VAL A 52 -4.43 -5.12 6.83
N PHE A 53 -3.96 -4.72 5.65
CA PHE A 53 -2.55 -4.89 5.29
C PHE A 53 -1.62 -4.01 6.15
N ALA A 54 -2.06 -2.81 6.50
CA ALA A 54 -1.36 -1.95 7.47
C ALA A 54 -1.17 -2.62 8.84
N LYS A 55 -2.21 -3.31 9.35
CA LYS A 55 -2.11 -4.04 10.62
C LYS A 55 -1.23 -5.27 10.53
N GLU A 56 -1.23 -5.98 9.41
CA GLU A 56 -0.30 -7.10 9.20
C GLU A 56 1.16 -6.61 9.14
N ILE A 57 1.44 -5.46 8.53
CA ILE A 57 2.78 -4.83 8.60
C ILE A 57 3.17 -4.57 10.05
N LEU A 58 2.33 -3.90 10.85
CA LEU A 58 2.63 -3.61 12.25
C LEU A 58 2.89 -4.88 13.07
N LYS A 59 2.10 -5.94 12.82
CA LYS A 59 2.25 -7.24 13.47
C LYS A 59 3.56 -7.92 13.06
N LEU A 60 3.93 -7.90 11.79
CA LEU A 60 5.20 -8.44 11.31
C LEU A 60 6.38 -7.68 11.91
N VAL A 61 6.35 -6.35 11.93
CA VAL A 61 7.39 -5.52 12.57
C VAL A 61 7.54 -5.88 14.05
N LYS A 62 6.43 -5.95 14.79
CA LYS A 62 6.42 -6.29 16.22
C LYS A 62 6.99 -7.68 16.49
N ASN A 63 6.69 -8.65 15.62
CA ASN A 63 7.09 -10.04 15.79
C ASN A 63 8.43 -10.37 15.09
N GLN A 64 9.15 -9.37 14.57
CA GLN A 64 10.39 -9.58 13.82
C GLN A 64 10.19 -10.56 12.65
N GLY A 65 9.08 -10.40 11.93
CA GLY A 65 8.77 -11.14 10.71
C GLY A 65 9.85 -10.95 9.65
N SER A 66 9.90 -11.87 8.69
CA SER A 66 10.91 -11.80 7.64
C SER A 66 10.70 -10.56 6.77
N GLU A 67 11.80 -10.00 6.25
CA GLU A 67 11.76 -8.87 5.31
C GLU A 67 10.86 -9.19 4.11
N ARG A 68 10.92 -10.42 3.60
CA ARG A 68 10.05 -10.90 2.52
C ARG A 68 8.57 -10.81 2.85
N ASP A 69 8.17 -11.20 4.06
CA ASP A 69 6.77 -11.14 4.47
C ASP A 69 6.31 -9.68 4.60
N ILE A 70 7.17 -8.81 5.12
CA ILE A 70 6.91 -7.37 5.23
C ILE A 70 6.73 -6.73 3.84
N GLU A 71 7.63 -7.04 2.90
CA GLU A 71 7.58 -6.53 1.52
C GLU A 71 6.35 -7.02 0.75
N MET A 72 5.91 -8.25 1.02
CA MET A 72 4.65 -8.76 0.48
C MET A 72 3.47 -7.91 0.95
N GLU A 73 3.42 -7.53 2.23
CA GLU A 73 2.35 -6.68 2.74
C GLU A 73 2.45 -5.22 2.25
N PHE A 74 3.65 -4.69 1.97
CA PHE A 74 3.78 -3.40 1.28
C PHE A 74 3.20 -3.44 -0.13
N THR A 75 3.45 -4.55 -0.84
CA THR A 75 2.93 -4.77 -2.18
C THR A 75 1.40 -4.87 -2.16
N ASN A 76 0.83 -5.59 -1.19
CA ASN A 76 -0.62 -5.70 -0.99
C ASN A 76 -1.27 -4.35 -0.61
N LEU A 77 -0.65 -3.61 0.31
CA LEU A 77 -1.08 -2.27 0.70
C LEU A 77 -1.10 -1.33 -0.51
N THR A 78 -0.02 -1.32 -1.28
CA THR A 78 0.10 -0.49 -2.50
C THR A 78 -0.94 -0.89 -3.54
N MET A 79 -1.22 -2.19 -3.69
CA MET A 79 -2.25 -2.68 -4.62
C MET A 79 -3.62 -2.12 -4.24
N MET A 80 -3.99 -2.16 -2.96
CA MET A 80 -5.27 -1.62 -2.49
C MET A 80 -5.37 -0.11 -2.71
N ALA A 81 -4.31 0.64 -2.37
CA ALA A 81 -4.25 2.07 -2.62
C ALA A 81 -4.42 2.40 -4.11
N TRP A 82 -3.73 1.67 -4.98
CA TRP A 82 -3.81 1.85 -6.43
C TRP A 82 -5.20 1.55 -6.97
N LEU A 83 -5.82 0.45 -6.54
CA LEU A 83 -7.19 0.10 -6.93
C LEU A 83 -8.17 1.19 -6.49
N ILE A 84 -8.00 1.74 -5.28
CA ILE A 84 -8.88 2.79 -4.78
C ILE A 84 -8.74 4.06 -5.62
N ASP A 85 -7.50 4.49 -5.84
CA ASP A 85 -7.18 5.66 -6.65
C ASP A 85 -7.67 5.55 -8.09
N SER A 86 -7.60 4.35 -8.68
CA SER A 86 -8.01 4.13 -10.06
C SER A 86 -9.53 3.99 -10.22
N ILE A 87 -10.19 3.24 -9.35
CA ILE A 87 -11.61 2.93 -9.46
C ILE A 87 -12.47 4.10 -8.98
N TRP A 88 -12.13 4.67 -7.82
CA TRP A 88 -12.94 5.71 -7.17
C TRP A 88 -12.24 7.07 -7.14
N GLY A 89 -10.91 7.13 -7.19
CA GLY A 89 -10.14 8.37 -7.24
C GLY A 89 -10.01 8.99 -8.64
N GLY A 90 -10.42 8.27 -9.70
CA GLY A 90 -10.35 8.74 -11.09
C GLY A 90 -8.94 8.90 -11.65
N ILE A 91 -7.92 8.31 -11.01
CA ILE A 91 -6.52 8.41 -11.44
C ILE A 91 -6.21 7.29 -12.44
N SER A 92 -5.76 7.65 -13.64
CA SER A 92 -5.39 6.64 -14.64
C SER A 92 -4.17 5.81 -14.23
N TYR A 93 -4.11 4.54 -14.66
CA TYR A 93 -2.93 3.68 -14.47
C TYR A 93 -1.66 4.28 -15.08
N LYS A 94 -1.77 4.95 -16.24
CA LYS A 94 -0.63 5.65 -16.86
C LYS A 94 -0.05 6.73 -15.96
N LYS A 95 -0.90 7.41 -15.17
CA LYS A 95 -0.46 8.40 -14.19
C LYS A 95 0.16 7.71 -12.97
N LEU A 96 -0.49 6.70 -12.42
CA LEU A 96 0.02 5.97 -11.24
C LEU A 96 1.36 5.27 -11.51
N LEU A 97 1.60 4.78 -12.73
CA LEU A 97 2.89 4.23 -13.16
C LEU A 97 4.06 5.22 -13.06
N LYS A 98 3.77 6.52 -13.12
CA LYS A 98 4.76 7.59 -12.99
C LYS A 98 4.90 8.10 -11.55
N CYS A 99 4.14 7.54 -10.61
CA CYS A 99 4.22 7.87 -9.22
C CYS A 99 5.13 6.90 -8.47
N ASP A 100 5.79 7.40 -7.44
CA ASP A 100 6.20 6.61 -6.29
C ASP A 100 5.18 6.80 -5.16
N PHE A 101 5.12 5.85 -4.22
CA PHE A 101 4.21 5.91 -3.10
C PHE A 101 4.97 6.08 -1.79
N ASP A 102 4.54 7.03 -0.95
CA ASP A 102 5.05 7.21 0.42
C ASP A 102 3.91 6.99 1.41
N PHE A 103 3.98 5.88 2.15
CA PHE A 103 2.98 5.46 3.13
C PHE A 103 3.46 5.74 4.56
N VAL A 104 2.53 6.25 5.37
CA VAL A 104 2.65 6.40 6.82
C VAL A 104 1.59 5.53 7.47
N VAL A 105 2.03 4.52 8.21
CA VAL A 105 1.16 3.61 8.96
C VAL A 105 1.17 4.02 10.43
N HIS A 106 0.01 4.43 10.92
CA HIS A 106 -0.21 4.76 12.33
C HIS A 106 -0.45 3.50 13.17
N PRO A 107 -0.23 3.55 14.50
CA PRO A 107 -0.34 2.36 15.38
C PRO A 107 -1.71 1.67 15.39
N ASP A 108 -2.77 2.41 15.05
CA ASP A 108 -4.15 1.92 14.95
C ASP A 108 -4.45 1.22 13.60
N GLY A 109 -3.50 1.25 12.66
CA GLY A 109 -3.65 0.78 11.29
C GLY A 109 -4.20 1.82 10.33
N THR A 110 -4.38 3.08 10.76
CA THR A 110 -4.70 4.19 9.86
C THR A 110 -3.51 4.43 8.93
N VAL A 111 -3.80 4.66 7.65
CA VAL A 111 -2.78 4.90 6.63
C VAL A 111 -2.99 6.25 5.99
N ILE A 112 -1.93 7.06 5.97
CA ILE A 112 -1.84 8.27 5.16
C ILE A 112 -0.81 8.01 4.09
N TYR A 113 -1.09 8.36 2.84
CA TYR A 113 -0.12 8.17 1.78
C TYR A 113 -0.18 9.25 0.70
N ASN A 114 0.98 9.49 0.10
CA ASN A 114 1.17 10.40 -1.01
C ASN A 114 1.63 9.64 -2.26
N ARG A 115 1.33 10.24 -3.41
CA ARG A 115 1.85 9.83 -4.72
C ARG A 115 2.81 10.91 -5.19
N GLU A 116 4.09 10.60 -5.28
CA GLU A 116 5.13 11.52 -5.74
C GLU A 116 5.37 11.28 -7.23
N GLU A 117 5.04 12.25 -8.09
CA GLU A 117 5.36 12.16 -9.52
C GLU A 117 6.88 12.23 -9.74
N LYS A 118 7.38 11.43 -10.69
CA LYS A 118 8.80 11.38 -11.10
C LYS A 118 9.17 12.44 -12.11
#